data_AF-A0A1V4SC33-F1
#
_entry.id   AF-A0A1V4SC33-F1
#
_cell.length_a   1.000
_cell.length_b   1.000
_cell.length_c   1.000
_cell.angle_alpha   90.00
_cell.angle_beta   90.00
_cell.angle_gamma   90.00
#
_symmetry.space_group_name_H-M   'P 1'
#
loop_
_entity.id
_entity.type
_entity.pdbx_description
1 polymer ?
#
loop_
_entity_poly.entity_id
_entity_poly.type
_entity_poly.pdbx_seq_one_letter_code
_entity_poly.pdbx_strand_id
1 'polypeptide(L)' 'MKARYDFSKGKRSAVLPSSGKKVRITIRLDRNIVDWFRSRAEEQGGGNYQSMTNGALRFYMERQEQLFENILRRVI' A
#
# COMPACT_ATOMS: atom_id res chain seq x y z
N MET A 1 24.82 27.42 -9.49
CA MET A 1 24.52 26.23 -8.66
C MET A 1 25.75 25.92 -7.81
N LYS A 2 25.63 25.71 -6.49
CA LYS A 2 26.79 25.42 -5.63
C LYS A 2 27.20 23.94 -5.75
N ALA A 3 28.50 23.69 -5.86
CA ALA A 3 29.05 22.39 -6.26
C ALA A 3 29.11 21.33 -5.14
N ARG A 4 29.04 21.71 -3.86
CA ARG A 4 29.07 20.76 -2.72
C ARG A 4 28.24 21.29 -1.56
N TYR A 5 27.40 20.43 -1.02
CA TYR A 5 26.64 20.69 0.20
C TYR A 5 27.24 19.83 1.31
N ASP A 6 27.68 20.46 2.39
CA ASP A 6 28.23 19.76 3.54
C ASP A 6 27.08 19.30 4.46
N PHE A 7 26.88 17.98 4.53
CA PHE A 7 25.88 17.34 5.37
C PHE A 7 26.46 16.82 6.70
N SER A 8 27.68 17.21 7.06
CA SER A 8 28.36 16.78 8.30
C SER A 8 27.58 17.08 9.58
N LYS A 9 26.73 18.12 9.56
CA LYS A 9 25.85 18.51 10.68
C LYS A 9 24.40 18.03 10.52
N GLY A 10 24.09 17.25 9.49
CA GLY A 10 22.77 16.68 9.25
C GLY A 10 22.45 15.60 10.26
N LYS A 11 21.68 15.93 11.31
CA LYS A 11 21.17 14.94 12.27
C LYS A 11 20.08 14.12 11.56
N ARG A 12 20.35 12.83 11.28
CA ARG A 12 19.31 11.87 10.90
C ARG A 12 18.41 11.65 12.12
N SER A 13 17.36 12.45 12.26
CA SER A 13 16.31 12.19 13.25
C SER A 13 15.76 10.78 13.06
N ALA A 14 15.33 10.16 14.15
CA ALA A 14 14.72 8.83 14.13
C ALA A 14 13.64 8.78 13.06
N VAL A 15 13.81 7.88 12.08
CA VAL A 15 12.73 7.51 11.17
C VAL A 15 11.65 6.95 12.09
N LEU A 16 10.59 7.72 12.33
CA LEU A 16 9.42 7.27 13.08
C LEU A 16 9.08 5.86 12.57
N PRO A 17 9.03 4.84 13.44
CA PRO A 17 8.61 3.52 13.00
C PRO A 17 7.25 3.67 12.33
N SER A 18 7.13 3.16 11.10
CA SER A 18 5.87 3.17 10.36
C SER A 18 4.76 2.64 11.27
N SER A 19 3.62 3.32 11.30
CA SER A 19 2.48 2.98 12.18
C SER A 19 2.31 1.47 12.31
N GLY A 20 2.34 0.95 13.54
CA GLY A 20 2.58 -0.47 13.84
C GLY A 20 1.62 -1.50 13.25
N LYS A 21 0.62 -1.06 12.47
CA LYS A 21 -0.32 -1.91 11.73
C LYS A 21 0.13 -2.22 10.29
N LYS A 22 1.16 -1.56 9.76
CA LYS A 22 1.65 -1.76 8.38
C LYS A 22 3.03 -2.40 8.41
N VAL A 23 3.16 -3.55 7.73
CA VAL A 23 4.44 -4.25 7.56
C VAL A 23 5.00 -3.92 6.18
N ARG A 24 6.26 -3.49 6.13
CA ARG A 24 6.96 -3.32 4.85
C ARG A 24 7.41 -4.68 4.35
N ILE A 25 6.87 -5.09 3.21
CA ILE A 25 7.23 -6.33 2.53
C ILE A 25 7.81 -6.03 1.15
N THR A 26 8.66 -6.93 0.65
CA THR A 26 9.10 -6.92 -0.74
C THR A 26 8.38 -8.04 -1.47
N ILE A 27 7.46 -7.69 -2.36
CA ILE A 27 6.68 -8.63 -3.18
C ILE A 27 6.87 -8.29 -4.66
N ARG A 28 6.77 -9.30 -5.51
CA ARG A 28 6.66 -9.11 -6.96
C ARG A 28 5.19 -9.02 -7.31
N LEU A 29 4.83 -8.00 -8.08
CA LEU A 29 3.50 -7.82 -8.65
C LEU A 29 3.66 -7.68 -10.17
N ASP A 30 2.63 -8.08 -10.89
CA ASP A 30 2.61 -7.90 -12.34
C ASP A 30 2.64 -6.41 -12.69
N ARG A 31 3.36 -6.10 -13.76
CA ARG A 31 3.58 -4.71 -14.18
C ARG A 31 2.27 -3.98 -14.45
N ASN A 32 1.33 -4.63 -15.11
CA ASN A 32 0.01 -4.08 -15.41
C ASN A 32 -0.79 -3.70 -14.15
N ILE A 33 -0.69 -4.48 -13.08
CA ILE A 33 -1.35 -4.19 -11.80
C ILE A 33 -0.76 -2.90 -11.22
N VAL A 34 0.56 -2.79 -11.17
CA VAL A 34 1.25 -1.60 -10.65
C VAL A 34 0.92 -0.36 -11.47
N ASP A 35 0.97 -0.48 -12.80
CA ASP A 35 0.70 0.63 -13.71
C ASP A 35 -0.76 1.09 -13.62
N TRP A 36 -1.72 0.16 -13.47
CA TRP A 36 -3.13 0.49 -13.28
C TRP A 36 -3.37 1.30 -11.99
N PHE A 37 -2.82 0.84 -10.85
CA PHE A 37 -2.97 1.57 -9.58
C PHE A 37 -2.25 2.93 -9.60
N ARG A 38 -1.12 3.05 -10.33
CA ARG A 38 -0.42 4.32 -10.50
C ARG A 38 -1.25 5.32 -11.30
N SER A 39 -1.83 4.92 -12.43
CA SER A 39 -2.71 5.78 -13.23
C SER A 39 -3.87 6.31 -12.41
N ARG A 40 -4.53 5.43 -11.62
CA ARG A 40 -5.64 5.84 -10.75
C ARG A 40 -5.23 6.82 -9.66
N ALA A 41 -4.04 6.67 -9.10
CA ALA A 41 -3.51 7.58 -8.10
C ALA A 41 -3.18 8.97 -8.70
N GLU A 42 -2.66 9.00 -9.93
CA GLU A 42 -2.38 10.23 -10.69
C GLU A 42 -3.68 10.97 -11.05
N GLU A 43 -4.71 10.25 -11.52
CA GLU A 43 -6.05 10.80 -11.79
C GLU A 43 -6.68 11.50 -10.58
N GLN A 44 -6.42 11.00 -9.36
CA GLN A 44 -6.92 11.57 -8.11
C GLN A 44 -6.08 12.75 -7.58
N GLY A 45 -5.11 13.24 -8.35
CA GLY A 45 -4.28 14.40 -7.97
C GLY A 45 -3.11 14.05 -7.05
N GLY A 46 -2.52 12.84 -7.18
CA GLY A 46 -1.33 12.44 -6.42
C GLY A 46 -1.62 11.52 -5.25
N GLY A 47 -2.61 10.63 -5.38
CA GLY A 47 -2.93 9.60 -4.39
C GLY A 47 -1.78 8.62 -4.14
N ASN A 48 -1.88 7.83 -3.07
CA ASN A 48 -0.91 6.78 -2.76
C ASN A 48 -1.39 5.43 -3.35
N TYR A 49 -0.80 5.01 -4.46
CA TYR A 49 -1.11 3.73 -5.11
C TYR A 49 -0.99 2.53 -4.14
N GLN A 50 -0.06 2.57 -3.18
CA GLN A 50 0.11 1.50 -2.18
C GLN A 50 -1.10 1.40 -1.25
N SER A 51 -1.71 2.53 -0.88
CA SER A 51 -2.94 2.55 -0.09
C SER A 51 -4.10 1.94 -0.87
N MET A 52 -4.20 2.24 -2.18
CA MET A 52 -5.23 1.66 -3.05
C MET A 52 -5.06 0.15 -3.21
N THR A 53 -3.83 -0.31 -3.48
CA THR A 53 -3.52 -1.74 -3.55
C THR A 53 -3.84 -2.44 -2.23
N ASN A 54 -3.47 -1.86 -1.09
CA ASN A 54 -3.78 -2.45 0.20
C ASN A 54 -5.30 -2.48 0.48
N GLY A 55 -6.05 -1.46 0.04
CA GLY A 55 -7.52 -1.45 0.12
C GLY A 55 -8.15 -2.56 -0.70
N ALA A 56 -7.68 -2.79 -1.92
CA ALA A 56 -8.14 -3.88 -2.77
C ALA A 56 -7.87 -5.27 -2.15
N LEU A 57 -6.70 -5.46 -1.53
CA LEU A 57 -6.38 -6.69 -0.81
C LEU A 57 -7.31 -6.93 0.38
N ARG A 58 -7.62 -5.89 1.18
CA ARG A 58 -8.60 -6.01 2.28
C ARG A 58 -9.99 -6.37 1.76
N PHE A 59 -10.44 -5.67 0.72
CA PHE A 59 -11.75 -5.95 0.11
C PHE A 59 -11.86 -7.39 -0.38
N TYR A 60 -10.78 -7.93 -0.97
CA TYR A 60 -10.74 -9.34 -1.36
C TYR A 60 -10.89 -10.28 -0.16
N MET A 61 -10.19 -10.01 0.96
CA MET A 61 -10.31 -10.81 2.18
C MET A 61 -11.74 -10.79 2.74
N GLU A 62 -12.32 -9.59 2.90
CA GLU A 62 -13.68 -9.40 3.43
C GLU A 62 -14.72 -10.11 2.55
N ARG A 63 -14.58 -10.02 1.22
CA ARG A 63 -15.48 -10.70 0.28
C ARG A 63 -15.37 -12.22 0.39
N GLN A 64 -14.19 -12.77 0.62
CA GLN A 64 -14.02 -14.22 0.83
C GLN A 64 -14.76 -14.67 2.09
N GLU A 65 -14.56 -13.96 3.21
CA GLU A 65 -15.28 -14.25 4.47
C GLU A 65 -16.80 -14.22 4.28
N GLN A 66 -17.33 -13.21 3.60
CA GLN A 66 -18.75 -13.12 3.28
C GLN A 66 -19.27 -14.29 2.43
N LEU A 67 -18.49 -14.75 1.45
CA LEU A 67 -18.87 -15.90 0.63
C LEU A 67 -18.91 -17.18 1.48
N PHE A 68 -17.94 -17.39 2.36
CA PHE A 68 -17.92 -18.52 3.27
C PHE A 68 -19.09 -18.49 4.26
N GLU A 69 -19.39 -17.34 4.87
CA GLU A 69 -20.55 -17.18 5.76
C GLU A 69 -21.87 -17.49 5.06
N ASN A 70 -22.03 -17.04 3.81
CA ASN A 70 -23.24 -17.29 3.03
C ASN A 70 -23.41 -18.78 2.67
N ILE A 71 -22.32 -19.49 2.40
CA ILE A 71 -22.36 -20.93 2.16
C ILE A 71 -22.76 -21.67 3.45
N LEU A 72 -22.18 -21.32 4.59
CA LEU A 72 -22.50 -21.95 5.88
C LEU A 72 -23.97 -21.73 6.27
N ARG A 73 -24.53 -20.54 6.06
CA ARG A 73 -25.96 -20.26 6.31
C ARG A 73 -26.92 -21.04 5.41
N ARG A 74 -26.46 -21.58 4.28
CA ARG A 74 -27.29 -22.36 3.35
C ARG A 74 -27.32 -23.86 3.68
N VAL A 75 -26.40 -24.31 4.53
CA VAL A 75 -26.23 -25.74 4.88
C VAL A 75 -26.83 -26.08 6.25
N ILE A 76 -27.08 -25.08 7.10
CA ILE A 76 -27.82 -25.19 8.37
C ILE A 76 -29.29 -24.85 8.11
#